data_AF-A0A1H9AZ47-F1
#
_entry.id   AF-A0A1H9AZ47-F1
#
_cell.length_a   1.000
_cell.length_b   1.000
_cell.length_c   1.000
_cell.angle_alpha   90.00
_cell.angle_beta   90.00
_cell.angle_gamma   90.00
#
_symmetry.space_group_name_H-M   'P 1'
#
loop_
_entity.id
_entity.type
_entity.pdbx_description
1 polymer ?
#
loop_
_entity_poly.entity_id
_entity_poly.type
_entity_poly.pdbx_seq_one_letter_code
_entity_poly.pdbx_strand_id
1 'polypeptide(L)' 'MNGQMTKYDKYLQSLDDMQEPKVPNARFEMRKLIEYAKEQGKRISELSIAEKQKFIKYL' A
#
# COMPACT_ATOMS: atom_id res chain seq x y z
N MET A 1 6.26 -2.22 43.89
CA MET A 1 7.02 -2.71 42.73
C MET A 1 6.25 -2.46 41.41
N ASN A 2 5.80 -1.23 41.11
CA ASN A 2 4.92 -0.95 39.96
C ASN A 2 5.51 0.04 38.93
N GLY A 3 6.71 0.58 39.18
CA GLY A 3 7.34 1.60 38.32
C GLY A 3 8.25 1.05 37.22
N GLN A 4 8.54 -0.26 37.23
CA GLN A 4 9.37 -0.90 36.18
C GLN A 4 8.54 -1.44 35.02
N MET A 5 7.35 -2.02 35.29
CA MET A 5 6.44 -2.49 34.22
C MET A 5 6.04 -1.35 33.26
N THR A 6 5.69 -0.19 33.81
CA THR A 6 5.25 0.96 33.00
C THR A 6 6.34 1.53 32.09
N LYS A 7 7.63 1.37 32.44
CA LYS A 7 8.74 1.77 31.56
C LYS A 7 8.97 0.75 30.46
N TYR A 8 8.81 -0.53 30.77
CA TYR A 8 8.93 -1.62 29.81
C TYR A 8 7.80 -1.57 28.76
N ASP A 9 6.56 -1.34 29.18
CA ASP A 9 5.42 -1.20 28.27
C ASP A 9 5.56 0.01 27.35
N LYS A 10 6.04 1.14 27.88
CA LYS A 10 6.34 2.34 27.07
C LYS A 10 7.46 2.11 26.06
N TYR A 11 8.47 1.33 26.44
CA TYR A 11 9.56 0.96 25.55
C TYR A 11 9.04 0.08 24.40
N LEU A 12 8.22 -0.93 24.69
CA LEU A 12 7.57 -1.76 23.66
C LEU A 12 6.69 -0.94 22.72
N GLN A 13 5.89 -0.02 23.26
CA GLN A 13 5.06 0.90 22.45
C GLN A 13 5.92 1.73 21.50
N SER A 14 7.02 2.31 21.99
CA SER A 14 7.93 3.13 21.17
C SER A 14 8.62 2.33 20.07
N LEU A 15 8.90 1.03 20.29
CA LEU A 15 9.46 0.16 19.27
C LEU A 15 8.43 -0.20 18.19
N ASP A 16 7.16 -0.33 18.55
CA ASP A 16 6.07 -0.54 17.59
C ASP A 16 5.81 0.72 16.77
N ASP A 17 5.81 1.90 17.41
CA ASP A 17 5.66 3.20 16.75
C ASP A 17 6.86 3.56 15.83
N MET A 18 8.05 3.01 16.12
CA MET A 18 9.26 3.17 15.29
C MET A 18 9.35 2.17 14.13
N GLN A 19 8.44 1.20 14.01
CA GLN A 19 8.38 0.39 12.79
C GLN A 19 8.07 1.31 11.62
N GLU A 20 8.92 1.26 10.59
CA GLU A 20 8.67 1.95 9.34
C GLU A 20 7.23 1.66 8.89
N PRO A 21 6.49 2.68 8.39
CA PRO A 21 5.12 2.47 7.95
C PRO A 21 5.12 1.29 6.97
N LYS A 22 4.43 0.22 7.35
CA LYS A 22 4.33 -0.99 6.53
C LYS A 22 3.74 -0.56 5.20
N VAL A 23 4.59 -0.40 4.19
CA VAL A 23 4.16 -0.07 2.85
C VAL A 23 3.20 -1.19 2.46
N PRO A 24 1.92 -0.88 2.19
CA PRO A 24 0.97 -1.93 1.86
C PRO A 24 1.51 -2.65 0.64
N ASN A 25 1.50 -3.98 0.66
CA ASN A 25 2.07 -4.80 -0.40
C ASN A 25 1.22 -4.61 -1.66
N ALA A 26 1.53 -3.59 -2.45
CA ALA A 26 0.74 -3.25 -3.63
C ALA A 26 1.22 -4.05 -4.84
N ARG A 27 0.32 -4.84 -5.43
CA ARG A 27 0.54 -5.51 -6.71
C ARG A 27 -0.19 -4.77 -7.82
N PHE A 28 0.54 -4.41 -8.86
CA PHE A 28 -0.03 -3.77 -10.04
C PHE A 28 -0.37 -4.79 -11.14
N GLU A 29 -1.62 -4.84 -11.58
CA GLU A 29 -2.12 -5.79 -12.58
C GLU A 29 -1.93 -5.24 -14.01
N MET A 30 -0.68 -5.16 -14.48
CA MET A 30 -0.31 -4.62 -15.80
C MET A 30 -1.08 -5.29 -16.96
N ARG A 31 -1.25 -6.61 -16.92
CA ARG A 31 -1.93 -7.35 -18.00
C ARG A 31 -3.38 -6.89 -18.18
N LYS A 32 -4.10 -6.70 -17.06
CA LYS A 32 -5.48 -6.21 -17.07
C LYS A 32 -5.57 -4.77 -17.52
N LEU A 33 -4.59 -3.94 -17.17
CA LEU A 33 -4.51 -2.56 -17.66
C LEU A 33 -4.35 -2.52 -19.19
N ILE A 34 -3.50 -3.38 -19.75
CA ILE A 34 -3.27 -3.47 -21.20
C ILE A 34 -4.55 -3.91 -21.93
N GLU A 35 -5.22 -4.96 -21.42
CA GLU A 35 -6.48 -5.45 -21.98
C GLU A 35 -7.56 -4.36 -21.94
N TYR A 36 -7.70 -3.66 -20.81
CA TYR A 36 -8.63 -2.54 -20.67
C TYR A 36 -8.31 -1.38 -21.63
N ALA A 37 -7.04 -0.99 -21.75
CA ALA A 37 -6.63 0.07 -22.67
C ALA A 37 -7.01 -0.29 -24.13
N LYS A 38 -6.81 -1.56 -24.51
CA LYS A 38 -7.18 -2.09 -25.82
C LYS A 38 -8.68 -2.07 -26.06
N GLU A 39 -9.49 -2.46 -25.08
CA GLU A 39 -10.97 -2.39 -25.15
C GLU A 39 -11.48 -0.96 -25.30
N GLN A 40 -10.83 0.00 -24.64
CA GLN A 40 -11.18 1.42 -24.73
C GLN A 40 -10.63 2.11 -25.98
N GLY A 41 -9.84 1.41 -26.81
CA GLY A 41 -9.19 1.98 -27.99
C GLY A 41 -8.16 3.08 -27.65
N LYS A 42 -7.62 3.08 -26.43
CA LYS A 42 -6.68 4.08 -25.92
C LYS A 42 -5.31 3.46 -25.66
N ARG A 43 -4.26 4.27 -25.73
CA ARG A 43 -2.95 3.91 -25.19
C ARG A 43 -2.98 3.97 -23.67
N ILE A 44 -2.14 3.16 -23.03
CA ILE A 44 -1.99 3.15 -21.56
C ILE A 44 -1.60 4.54 -21.02
N SER A 45 -0.83 5.30 -21.79
CA SER A 45 -0.46 6.69 -21.46
C SER A 45 -1.67 7.62 -21.39
N GLU A 46 -2.72 7.36 -22.15
CA GLU A 46 -3.94 8.17 -22.26
C GLU A 46 -4.99 7.81 -21.19
N LEU A 47 -4.75 6.76 -20.41
CA LEU A 47 -5.58 6.41 -19.26
C LEU A 47 -5.34 7.40 -18.11
N SER A 48 -6.44 7.88 -17.53
CA SER A 48 -6.43 8.73 -16.34
C SER A 48 -5.82 8.00 -15.14
N ILE A 49 -5.41 8.79 -14.14
CA ILE A 49 -4.89 8.25 -12.87
C ILE A 49 -5.96 7.38 -12.20
N ALA A 50 -7.22 7.80 -12.23
CA ALA A 50 -8.34 7.04 -11.67
C ALA A 50 -8.55 5.69 -12.38
N GLU A 51 -8.40 5.63 -13.71
CA GLU A 51 -8.46 4.37 -14.46
C GLU A 51 -7.30 3.45 -14.09
N LYS A 52 -6.07 3.99 -13.97
CA LYS A 52 -4.87 3.21 -13.58
C LYS A 52 -4.96 2.67 -12.16
N GLN A 53 -5.54 3.44 -11.23
CA GLN A 53 -5.70 3.03 -9.83
C GLN A 53 -6.57 1.79 -9.65
N LYS A 54 -7.53 1.52 -10.56
CA LYS A 54 -8.36 0.30 -10.54
C LYS A 54 -7.54 -0.99 -10.66
N PHE A 55 -6.30 -0.89 -11.12
CA PHE A 55 -5.40 -2.02 -11.34
C PHE A 55 -4.33 -2.16 -10.23
N ILE A 56 -4.36 -1.29 -9.22
CA ILE A 56 -3.56 -1.44 -8.00
C ILE A 56 -4.34 -2.32 -7.02
N LYS A 57 -3.78 -3.46 -6.64
CA LYS A 57 -4.30 -4.29 -5.55
C LYS A 57 -3.41 -4.14 -4.33
N TYR A 58 -3.98 -3.80 -3.19
CA TYR A 58 -3.29 -3.86 -1.91
C TYR A 58 -3.43 -5.28 -1.34
N LEU A 59 -2.31 -5.91 -0.96
CA LEU A 59 -2.21 -7.23 -0.31
C LEU A 59 -2.00 -7.08 1.19
#